data_AF-A0A287CYY9-F1
#
_entry.id   AF-A0A287CYY9-F1
#
_cell.length_a   1.000
_cell.length_b   1.000
_cell.length_c   1.000
_cell.angle_alpha   90.00
_cell.angle_beta   90.00
_cell.angle_gamma   90.00
#
_symmetry.space_group_name_H-M   'P 1'
#
loop_
_entity.id
_entity.type
_entity.pdbx_description
1 polymer ?
#
loop_
_entity_poly.entity_id
_entity_poly.type
_entity_poly.pdbx_seq_one_letter_code
_entity_poly.pdbx_strand_id
1 'polypeptide(L)' 'VLTKDGHDVFLEKIEDWNVVELMVNEEIVFHCNIKDLEFGGDGKLDPLCEEARIAVLNAD' A
#
# COMPACT_ATOMS: atom_id res chain seq x y z
N VAL A 1 -5.05 0.31 -30.79
CA VAL A 1 -6.14 1.29 -30.88
C VAL A 1 -5.52 2.67 -30.72
N LEU A 2 -5.13 3.09 -29.51
CA LEU A 2 -4.54 4.42 -29.22
C LEU A 2 -3.47 4.91 -30.20
N THR A 3 -2.42 4.12 -30.46
CA THR A 3 -1.32 4.52 -31.37
C THR A 3 -1.76 4.57 -32.85
N LYS A 4 -2.74 3.74 -33.24
CA LYS A 4 -3.30 3.77 -34.61
C LYS A 4 -4.20 4.99 -34.82
N ASP A 5 -4.77 5.53 -33.75
CA ASP A 5 -5.64 6.71 -33.77
C ASP A 5 -4.85 8.02 -33.60
N GLY A 6 -3.51 7.97 -33.61
CA GLY A 6 -2.63 9.14 -33.56
C GLY A 6 -2.26 9.63 -32.16
N HIS A 7 -2.55 8.85 -31.11
CA HIS A 7 -2.17 9.20 -29.75
C HIS A 7 -0.76 8.69 -29.42
N ASP A 8 0.04 9.56 -28.80
CA ASP A 8 1.31 9.18 -28.19
C ASP A 8 1.06 8.44 -26.88
N VAL A 9 1.66 7.26 -26.75
CA VAL A 9 1.51 6.38 -25.57
C VAL A 9 2.88 6.19 -24.94
N PHE A 10 2.99 6.51 -23.66
CA PHE A 10 4.18 6.30 -22.86
C PHE A 10 3.84 5.40 -21.68
N LEU A 11 4.69 4.41 -21.44
CA LEU A 11 4.58 3.53 -20.28
C LEU A 11 5.53 4.07 -19.21
N GLU A 12 4.98 4.44 -18.05
CA GLU A 12 5.77 4.90 -16.92
C GLU A 12 5.54 3.97 -15.73
N LYS A 13 6.63 3.63 -15.04
CA LYS A 13 6.56 2.84 -13.82
C LYS A 13 6.16 3.79 -12.69
N ILE A 14 5.01 3.52 -12.08
CA ILE A 14 4.53 4.25 -10.92
C ILE A 14 4.99 3.47 -9.68
N GLU A 15 5.81 4.09 -8.84
CA GLU A 15 6.40 3.45 -7.65
C GLU A 15 5.32 3.11 -6.59
N ASP A 16 4.28 3.94 -6.48
CA ASP A 16 3.29 3.86 -5.39
C ASP A 16 2.13 2.90 -5.59
N TRP A 17 2.04 2.17 -6.71
CA TRP A 17 0.85 1.36 -7.00
C TRP A 17 0.56 0.34 -5.88
N ASN A 18 1.59 -0.27 -5.29
CA ASN A 18 1.39 -1.30 -4.29
C ASN A 18 1.66 -0.82 -2.85
N VAL A 19 1.85 0.48 -2.62
CA VAL A 19 2.16 0.98 -1.29
C VAL A 19 0.88 1.14 -0.48
N VAL A 20 0.89 0.63 0.75
CA VAL A 20 -0.12 0.90 1.78
C VAL A 20 0.54 1.81 2.81
N GLU A 21 -0.08 2.93 3.11
CA GLU A 21 0.38 3.87 4.15
C GLU A 21 -0.71 4.06 5.20
N LEU A 22 -0.30 4.17 6.46
CA LEU A 22 -1.15 4.62 7.55
C LEU A 22 -0.67 5.97 8.04
N MET A 23 -1.60 6.92 8.10
CA MET A 23 -1.34 8.29 8.47
C MET A 23 -2.08 8.64 9.77
N VAL A 24 -1.36 9.23 10.71
CA VAL A 24 -1.89 9.78 11.96
C VAL A 24 -1.37 11.21 12.06
N ASN A 25 -2.26 12.18 12.30
CA ASN A 25 -1.89 13.59 12.45
C ASN A 25 -1.01 14.13 11.29
N GLU A 26 -1.34 13.76 10.05
CA GLU A 26 -0.59 14.13 8.82
C GLU A 26 0.81 13.49 8.71
N GLU A 27 1.20 12.61 9.62
CA GLU A 27 2.45 11.84 9.57
C GLU A 27 2.20 10.39 9.17
N ILE A 28 3.04 9.87 8.27
CA ILE A 28 3.02 8.44 7.89
C ILE A 28 3.71 7.65 9.00
N VAL A 29 2.94 6.83 9.72
CA VAL A 29 3.43 6.05 10.87
C VAL A 29 3.72 4.60 10.52
N PHE A 30 3.23 4.11 9.38
CA PHE A 30 3.49 2.77 8.88
C PHE A 30 3.34 2.71 7.36
N HIS A 31 4.17 1.89 6.71
CA HIS A 31 4.00 1.55 5.31
C HIS A 31 4.36 0.09 5.01
N CYS A 32 3.68 -0.53 4.04
CA CYS A 32 4.03 -1.86 3.53
C CYS A 32 3.64 -2.02 2.05
N ASN A 33 4.06 -3.13 1.42
CA ASN A 33 3.55 -3.51 0.12
C ASN A 33 2.25 -4.29 0.27
N ILE A 34 1.20 -3.95 -0.48
CA ILE A 34 -0.09 -4.65 -0.44
C ILE A 34 0.03 -6.15 -0.77
N LYS A 35 1.07 -6.55 -1.51
CA LYS A 35 1.34 -7.95 -1.86
C LYS A 35 1.96 -8.76 -0.73
N ASP A 36 2.48 -8.09 0.30
CA ASP A 36 3.06 -8.73 1.47
C ASP A 36 2.00 -9.02 2.54
N LEU A 37 0.80 -8.45 2.42
CA LEU A 37 -0.32 -8.75 3.29
C LEU A 37 -0.85 -10.16 3.00
N GLU A 38 -0.84 -11.02 4.02
CA GLU A 38 -1.37 -12.37 3.95
C GLU A 38 -2.85 -12.37 4.32
N PHE A 39 -3.69 -12.77 3.36
CA PHE A 39 -5.13 -12.93 3.57
C PHE A 39 -5.46 -14.43 3.53
N GLY A 40 -5.57 -15.07 4.69
CA GLY A 40 -5.85 -16.51 4.80
C GLY A 40 -6.70 -16.80 6.03
N GLY A 41 -7.87 -17.42 5.83
CA GLY A 41 -8.94 -17.57 6.82
C GLY A 41 -8.68 -18.52 8.00
N ASP A 42 -7.46 -18.55 8.54
CA ASP A 42 -7.16 -19.23 9.80
C ASP A 42 -7.70 -18.46 11.03
N GLY A 43 -8.20 -17.25 10.80
CA GLY A 43 -8.83 -16.37 11.80
C GLY A 43 -7.83 -15.57 12.64
N LYS A 44 -6.53 -15.66 12.34
CA LYS A 44 -5.50 -14.85 12.99
C LYS A 44 -5.30 -13.53 12.27
N LEU A 45 -4.80 -12.55 13.03
CA LEU A 45 -4.39 -11.28 12.46
C LEU A 45 -3.06 -11.48 11.72
N ASP A 46 -2.99 -10.94 10.51
CA ASP A 46 -1.76 -10.85 9.75
C ASP A 46 -0.68 -10.08 10.54
N PRO A 47 0.60 -10.54 10.55
CA PRO A 47 1.65 -9.87 11.30
C PRO A 47 1.86 -8.38 10.94
N LEU A 48 1.74 -8.01 9.66
CA LEU A 48 1.85 -6.62 9.23
C LEU A 48 0.67 -5.78 9.73
N CYS A 49 -0.52 -6.39 9.87
CA CYS A 49 -1.65 -5.71 10.49
C CYS A 49 -1.43 -5.46 11.99
N GLU A 50 -0.73 -6.35 12.71
CA GLU A 50 -0.36 -6.12 14.10
C GLU A 50 0.71 -5.02 14.23
N GLU A 51 1.72 -5.02 13.35
CA GLU A 51 2.73 -3.95 13.30
C GLU A 51 2.10 -2.58 13.02
N ALA A 52 1.20 -2.52 12.03
CA ALA A 52 0.39 -1.35 11.73
C ALA A 52 -0.40 -0.85 12.95
N ARG A 53 -1.05 -1.76 13.69
CA ARG A 53 -1.82 -1.42 14.89
C ARG A 53 -0.92 -0.81 15.98
N ILE A 54 0.26 -1.39 16.20
CA ILE A 54 1.23 -0.90 17.18
C ILE A 54 1.75 0.48 16.77
N ALA A 55 2.04 0.70 15.48
CA ALA A 55 2.50 1.98 14.97
C ALA A 55 1.48 3.10 15.24
N VAL A 56 0.18 2.84 15.00
CA VAL A 56 -0.89 3.80 15.31
C VAL A 56 -1.01 4.07 16.81
N LEU A 57 -0.86 3.06 17.67
CA LEU A 57 -0.95 3.23 19.12
C LEU A 57 0.21 4.06 19.70
N ASN A 58 1.36 4.04 19.04
CA ASN A 58 2.56 4.77 19.46
C ASN A 58 2.70 6.13 18.76
N ALA A 59 1.75 6.51 17.91
CA ALA A 59 1.74 7.82 17.26
C ALA A 59 1.28 8.89 18.26
N ASP A 60 2.02 10.00 18.33
CA ASP A 60 1.81 11.13 19.25
C ASP A 60 0.62 12.03 18.86
#